data_AF-A0A1Y0VRR4-F1
#
_entry.id   AF-A0A1Y0VRR4-F1
#
_cell.length_a   1.000
_cell.length_b   1.000
_cell.length_c   1.000
_cell.angle_alpha   90.00
_cell.angle_beta   90.00
_cell.angle_gamma   90.00
#
_symmetry.space_group_name_H-M   'P 1'
#
loop_
_entity.id
_entity.type
_entity.pdbx_description
1 polymer ?
#
loop_
_entity_poly.entity_id
_entity_poly.type
_entity_poly.pdbx_seq_one_letter_code
_entity_poly.pdbx_strand_id
1 'polypeptide(L)'
;MNQKLLDNDPDYHKITSSELISFKTYLPKIQNSFSIIKKHFIGKIKTYIYAVNNREIRSLPVTIQNRHFMHLCGVKYTKGASGFVKDLKNNRLNLNELYLKEDGSTFQKLEVIDKINLLDTLETTVSIGNNMARIHYDNLLRTKANILGIVVDTDDNGINFPLSLLNISATDLHTLKRFKVFAILEENKSTHVKRCLPKNKSCTKKLNEYIDQLLNVPKKGDC
;
A
#
# COMPACT_ATOMS: atom_id res chain seq x y z
N MET A 1 10.09 -10.74 -16.81
CA MET A 1 10.85 -9.52 -17.15
C MET A 1 12.14 -9.99 -17.81
N ASN A 2 12.61 -9.35 -18.88
CA ASN A 2 13.82 -9.79 -19.57
C ASN A 2 15.05 -9.22 -18.85
N GLN A 3 16.07 -10.06 -18.61
CA GLN A 3 17.34 -9.66 -18.02
C GLN A 3 17.98 -8.47 -18.75
N LYS A 4 17.96 -8.48 -20.10
CA LYS A 4 18.46 -7.36 -20.91
C LYS A 4 17.67 -6.06 -20.71
N LEU A 5 16.39 -6.12 -20.33
CA LEU A 5 15.61 -4.92 -20.04
C LEU A 5 15.95 -4.37 -18.65
N LEU A 6 16.33 -5.22 -17.70
CA LEU A 6 16.77 -4.80 -16.37
C LEU A 6 18.15 -4.14 -16.41
N ASP A 7 19.08 -4.74 -17.15
CA ASP A 7 20.46 -4.24 -17.24
C ASP A 7 20.57 -2.88 -17.96
N ASN A 8 19.56 -2.49 -18.74
CA ASN A 8 19.51 -1.21 -19.45
C ASN A 8 18.57 -0.19 -18.80
N ASP A 9 18.03 -0.49 -17.61
CA ASP A 9 17.11 0.39 -16.91
C ASP A 9 17.90 1.45 -16.12
N PRO A 10 17.87 2.74 -16.52
CA PRO A 10 18.73 3.76 -15.93
C PRO A 10 18.38 4.11 -14.49
N ASP A 11 17.21 3.69 -14.00
CA ASP A 11 16.76 3.96 -12.64
C ASP A 11 17.17 2.84 -11.65
N TYR A 12 17.80 1.77 -12.16
CA TYR A 12 18.11 0.58 -11.37
C TYR A 12 19.48 -0.01 -11.70
N HIS A 13 20.21 -0.41 -10.66
CA HIS A 13 21.43 -1.21 -10.78
C HIS A 13 21.27 -2.58 -10.15
N LYS A 14 22.10 -3.51 -10.61
CA LYS A 14 22.26 -4.80 -9.95
C LYS A 14 22.86 -4.60 -8.56
N ILE A 15 22.30 -5.28 -7.56
CA ILE A 15 22.76 -5.14 -6.18
C ILE A 15 24.27 -5.38 -6.03
N THR A 16 24.95 -4.48 -5.33
CA THR A 16 26.38 -4.62 -5.01
C THR A 16 26.61 -5.49 -3.76
N SER A 17 27.86 -5.89 -3.51
CA SER A 17 28.20 -6.71 -2.32
C SER A 17 27.87 -6.01 -0.99
N SER A 18 28.11 -4.70 -0.89
CA SER A 18 27.80 -3.92 0.32
C SER A 18 26.29 -3.78 0.52
N GLU A 19 25.55 -3.48 -0.54
CA GLU A 19 24.09 -3.39 -0.50
C GLU A 19 23.45 -4.74 -0.19
N LEU A 20 24.02 -5.83 -0.68
CA LEU A 20 23.54 -7.18 -0.37
C LEU A 20 23.64 -7.48 1.13
N ILE A 21 24.72 -7.05 1.78
CA ILE A 21 24.87 -7.15 3.25
C ILE A 21 23.78 -6.34 3.94
N SER A 22 23.60 -5.08 3.54
CA SER A 22 22.56 -4.19 4.09
C SER A 22 21.16 -4.75 3.88
N PHE A 23 20.82 -5.20 2.66
CA PHE A 23 19.52 -5.72 2.29
C PHE A 23 19.15 -6.98 3.10
N LYS A 24 20.12 -7.86 3.38
CA LYS A 24 19.89 -9.05 4.22
C LYS A 24 19.32 -8.69 5.60
N THR A 25 19.72 -7.56 6.19
CA THR A 25 19.21 -7.11 7.48
C THR A 25 17.71 -6.77 7.46
N TYR A 26 17.16 -6.44 6.28
CA TYR A 26 15.75 -6.14 6.08
C TYR A 26 14.89 -7.36 5.71
N LEU A 27 15.48 -8.52 5.39
CA LEU A 27 14.72 -9.72 4.99
C LEU A 27 13.63 -10.14 5.99
N PRO A 28 13.87 -10.15 7.32
CA PRO A 28 12.81 -10.47 8.28
C PRO A 28 11.64 -9.49 8.20
N LYS A 29 11.92 -8.18 8.04
CA LYS A 29 10.89 -7.15 7.88
C LYS A 29 10.09 -7.36 6.59
N ILE A 30 10.77 -7.69 5.48
CA ILE A 30 10.13 -7.98 4.18
C ILE A 30 9.20 -9.21 4.31
N GLN A 31 9.69 -10.31 4.89
CA GLN A 31 8.91 -11.54 5.06
C GLN A 31 7.69 -11.35 5.97
N ASN A 32 7.86 -10.63 7.08
CA ASN A 32 6.76 -10.31 7.99
C ASN A 32 5.71 -9.43 7.29
N SER A 33 6.15 -8.38 6.60
CA SER A 33 5.26 -7.47 5.86
C SER A 33 4.50 -8.17 4.75
N PHE A 34 5.15 -9.09 4.02
CA PHE A 34 4.49 -9.93 3.02
C PHE A 34 3.41 -10.81 3.65
N SER A 35 3.70 -11.42 4.81
CA SER A 35 2.75 -12.26 5.53
C SER A 35 1.52 -11.46 5.96
N ILE A 36 1.71 -10.23 6.43
CA ILE A 36 0.65 -9.29 6.77
C ILE A 36 -0.17 -8.95 5.52
N ILE A 37 0.46 -8.52 4.42
CA ILE A 37 -0.24 -8.19 3.17
C ILE A 37 -1.07 -9.37 2.67
N LYS A 38 -0.47 -10.56 2.64
CA LYS A 38 -1.14 -11.79 2.18
C LYS A 38 -2.38 -12.11 3.01
N LYS A 39 -2.29 -12.00 4.34
CA LYS A 39 -3.40 -12.32 5.25
C LYS A 39 -4.48 -11.22 5.26
N HIS A 40 -4.08 -9.96 5.19
CA HIS A 40 -4.96 -8.82 5.46
C HIS A 40 -5.49 -8.11 4.21
N PHE A 41 -4.77 -8.15 3.08
CA PHE A 41 -5.07 -7.31 1.90
C PHE A 41 -5.28 -8.11 0.61
N ILE A 42 -4.53 -9.19 0.39
CA ILE A 42 -4.68 -9.99 -0.84
C ILE A 42 -6.06 -10.67 -0.87
N GLY A 43 -6.73 -10.58 -2.02
CA GLY A 43 -8.08 -11.12 -2.21
C GLY A 43 -9.18 -10.28 -1.55
N LYS A 44 -8.85 -9.06 -1.09
CA LYS A 44 -9.77 -8.17 -0.39
C LYS A 44 -9.78 -6.76 -0.99
N ILE A 45 -10.85 -6.02 -0.73
CA ILE A 45 -10.94 -4.57 -0.94
C ILE A 45 -10.98 -3.93 0.44
N LYS A 46 -10.09 -2.94 0.67
CA LYS A 46 -10.05 -2.15 1.90
C LYS A 46 -10.59 -0.77 1.62
N THR A 47 -11.74 -0.43 2.17
CA THR A 47 -12.39 0.87 1.96
C THR A 47 -12.21 1.76 3.18
N TYR A 48 -11.42 2.82 3.01
CA TYR A 48 -11.15 3.81 4.06
C TYR A 48 -12.21 4.90 4.02
N ILE A 49 -12.99 5.05 5.09
CA ILE A 49 -14.06 6.04 5.18
C ILE A 49 -13.55 7.26 5.95
N TYR A 50 -13.62 8.43 5.32
CA TYR A 50 -13.09 9.68 5.86
C TYR A 50 -14.06 10.83 5.60
N ALA A 51 -13.90 11.94 6.32
CA ALA A 51 -14.70 13.14 6.13
C ALA A 51 -13.82 14.31 5.68
N VAL A 52 -14.28 15.00 4.63
CA VAL A 52 -13.70 16.26 4.15
C VAL A 52 -14.44 17.41 4.82
N ASN A 53 -13.70 18.30 5.48
CA ASN A 53 -14.21 19.47 6.20
C ASN A 53 -15.35 19.14 7.20
N ASN A 54 -15.36 17.93 7.78
CA ASN A 54 -16.39 17.41 8.67
C ASN A 54 -17.83 17.43 8.11
N ARG A 55 -18.00 17.53 6.78
CA ARG A 55 -19.33 17.68 6.12
C ARG A 55 -19.59 16.59 5.08
N GLU A 56 -18.61 16.37 4.22
CA GLU A 56 -18.70 15.44 3.11
C GLU A 56 -17.99 14.13 3.48
N ILE A 57 -18.75 13.03 3.49
CA ILE A 57 -18.20 11.69 3.74
C ILE A 57 -17.74 11.14 2.40
N ARG A 58 -16.49 10.69 2.35
CA ARG A 58 -15.89 10.04 1.17
C ARG A 58 -15.34 8.67 1.57
N SER A 59 -15.12 7.85 0.56
CA SER A 59 -14.52 6.53 0.72
C SER A 59 -13.42 6.32 -0.33
N LEU A 60 -12.35 5.65 0.08
CA LEU A 60 -11.23 5.28 -0.79
C LEU A 60 -11.09 3.74 -0.77
N PRO A 61 -11.61 3.02 -1.78
CA PRO A 61 -11.45 1.57 -1.88
C PRO A 61 -10.11 1.20 -2.50
N VAL A 62 -9.23 0.52 -1.74
CA VAL A 62 -7.89 0.12 -2.17
C VAL A 62 -7.78 -1.39 -2.30
N THR A 63 -7.17 -1.83 -3.41
CA THR A 63 -6.83 -3.22 -3.69
C THR A 63 -5.31 -3.40 -3.71
N ILE A 64 -4.80 -4.38 -2.95
CA ILE A 64 -3.41 -4.83 -3.06
C ILE A 64 -3.38 -6.21 -3.72
N GLN A 65 -2.44 -6.41 -4.64
CA GLN A 65 -2.18 -7.68 -5.29
C GLN A 65 -0.73 -8.11 -5.06
N ASN A 66 -0.45 -9.40 -5.24
CA ASN A 66 0.90 -9.96 -5.06
C ASN A 66 1.95 -9.18 -5.86
N ARG A 67 1.64 -8.84 -7.12
CA ARG A 67 2.55 -8.10 -7.99
C ARG A 67 2.97 -6.73 -7.43
N HIS A 68 2.13 -6.08 -6.62
CA HIS A 68 2.44 -4.77 -6.05
C HIS A 68 3.50 -4.86 -4.94
N PHE A 69 3.69 -6.03 -4.32
CA PHE A 69 4.60 -6.16 -3.18
C PHE A 69 6.06 -5.90 -3.54
N MET A 70 6.50 -6.35 -4.72
CA MET A 70 7.86 -6.08 -5.21
C MET A 70 8.12 -4.56 -5.32
N HIS A 71 7.14 -3.79 -5.81
CA HIS A 71 7.21 -2.33 -5.90
C HIS A 71 7.19 -1.64 -4.53
N LEU A 72 6.45 -2.19 -3.56
CA LEU A 72 6.47 -1.70 -2.17
C LEU A 72 7.83 -1.89 -1.52
N CYS A 73 8.56 -2.95 -1.85
CA CYS A 73 9.96 -3.15 -1.43
C CYS A 73 10.96 -2.29 -2.20
N GLY A 74 10.55 -1.60 -3.27
CA GLY A 74 11.42 -0.72 -4.06
C GLY A 74 12.38 -1.43 -5.00
N VAL A 75 12.24 -2.74 -5.20
CA VAL A 75 13.19 -3.55 -5.97
C VAL A 75 12.63 -3.99 -7.32
N LYS A 76 13.53 -4.39 -8.21
CA LYS A 76 13.23 -5.25 -9.35
C LYS A 76 13.87 -6.62 -9.14
N TYR A 77 13.30 -7.64 -9.78
CA TYR A 77 13.74 -9.02 -9.68
C TYR A 77 13.79 -9.63 -11.07
N THR A 78 14.83 -10.40 -11.40
CA THR A 78 15.01 -10.97 -12.75
C THR A 78 13.81 -11.82 -13.18
N LYS A 79 13.22 -12.58 -12.25
CA LYS A 79 12.00 -13.38 -12.48
C LYS A 79 10.70 -12.57 -12.45
N GLY A 80 10.78 -11.24 -12.34
CA GLY A 80 9.65 -10.33 -12.21
C GLY A 80 8.90 -10.44 -10.87
N ALA A 81 7.83 -9.66 -10.72
CA ALA A 81 7.07 -9.58 -9.47
C ALA A 81 6.47 -10.93 -9.02
N SER A 82 5.96 -11.74 -9.96
CA SER A 82 5.43 -13.07 -9.65
C SER A 82 6.53 -14.01 -9.15
N GLY A 83 7.71 -13.97 -9.76
CA GLY A 83 8.88 -14.74 -9.31
C GLY A 83 9.38 -14.28 -7.94
N PHE A 84 9.44 -12.96 -7.72
CA PHE A 84 9.83 -12.37 -6.44
C PHE A 84 8.94 -12.88 -5.31
N VAL A 85 7.61 -12.81 -5.51
CA VAL A 85 6.64 -13.29 -4.51
C VAL A 85 6.72 -14.80 -4.30
N LYS A 86 6.88 -15.59 -5.38
CA LYS A 86 7.03 -17.04 -5.29
C LYS A 86 8.26 -17.43 -4.49
N ASP A 87 9.40 -16.83 -4.80
CA ASP A 87 10.68 -17.16 -4.18
C ASP A 87 10.72 -16.64 -2.73
N LEU A 88 10.15 -15.46 -2.45
CA LEU A 88 9.97 -14.96 -1.09
C LEU A 88 9.09 -15.90 -0.24
N LYS A 89 7.94 -16.34 -0.78
CA LYS A 89 7.01 -17.25 -0.07
C LYS A 89 7.68 -18.58 0.28
N ASN A 90 8.59 -19.06 -0.57
CA ASN A 90 9.26 -20.35 -0.40
C ASN A 90 10.59 -20.23 0.35
N ASN A 91 10.96 -19.04 0.85
CA ASN A 91 12.27 -18.77 1.45
C ASN A 91 13.45 -19.09 0.52
N ARG A 92 13.29 -18.82 -0.78
CA ARG A 92 14.26 -19.09 -1.86
C ARG A 92 14.62 -17.83 -2.66
N LEU A 93 14.40 -16.64 -2.09
CA LEU A 93 14.73 -15.38 -2.76
C LEU A 93 16.23 -15.30 -3.00
N ASN A 94 16.64 -15.32 -4.27
CA ASN A 94 18.05 -15.15 -4.66
C ASN A 94 18.40 -13.65 -4.69
N LEU A 95 19.11 -13.15 -3.69
CA LEU A 95 19.41 -11.72 -3.60
C LEU A 95 20.27 -11.21 -4.76
N ASN A 96 21.09 -12.06 -5.38
CA ASN A 96 21.93 -11.67 -6.52
C ASN A 96 21.12 -11.40 -7.81
N GLU A 97 19.83 -11.74 -7.80
CA GLU A 97 18.86 -11.45 -8.85
C GLU A 97 18.04 -10.17 -8.55
N LEU A 98 18.39 -9.42 -7.50
CA LEU A 98 17.76 -8.14 -7.18
C LEU A 98 18.46 -6.97 -7.89
N TYR A 99 17.62 -6.03 -8.29
CA TYR A 99 18.02 -4.72 -8.79
C TYR A 99 17.44 -3.68 -7.84
N LEU A 100 18.31 -2.80 -7.35
CA LEU A 100 17.93 -1.73 -6.44
C LEU A 100 17.81 -0.44 -7.24
N LYS A 101 17.07 0.52 -6.70
CA LYS A 101 16.97 1.85 -7.31
C LYS A 101 18.24 2.66 -7.10
N GLU A 102 18.66 3.34 -8.16
CA GLU A 102 19.81 4.25 -8.18
C GLU A 102 19.63 5.44 -7.22
N ASP A 103 18.40 5.93 -7.06
CA ASP A 103 18.08 7.06 -6.19
C ASP A 103 18.10 6.75 -4.68
N GLY A 104 18.46 5.51 -4.29
CA GLY A 104 18.51 5.06 -2.90
C GLY A 104 17.14 4.83 -2.25
N SER A 105 16.03 5.10 -2.96
CA SER A 105 14.67 4.99 -2.37
C SER A 105 14.27 3.56 -2.04
N THR A 106 15.04 2.55 -2.48
CA THR A 106 14.89 1.17 -2.01
C THR A 106 15.04 1.08 -0.50
N PHE A 107 16.15 1.55 0.06
CA PHE A 107 16.40 1.41 1.50
C PHE A 107 15.45 2.28 2.33
N GLN A 108 15.10 3.47 1.84
CA GLN A 108 14.06 4.32 2.44
C GLN A 108 12.72 3.57 2.56
N LYS A 109 12.32 2.81 1.53
CA LYS A 109 11.11 1.97 1.60
C LYS A 109 11.25 0.85 2.64
N LEU A 110 12.40 0.18 2.68
CA LEU A 110 12.64 -0.94 3.59
C LEU A 110 12.71 -0.51 5.07
N GLU A 111 13.07 0.73 5.37
CA GLU A 111 13.02 1.29 6.72
C GLU A 111 11.62 1.26 7.34
N VAL A 112 10.58 1.40 6.51
CA VAL A 112 9.19 1.60 6.95
C VAL A 112 8.24 0.49 6.49
N ILE A 113 8.73 -0.52 5.74
CA ILE A 113 7.89 -1.61 5.21
C ILE A 113 7.17 -2.40 6.30
N ASP A 114 7.78 -2.55 7.47
CA ASP A 114 7.24 -3.24 8.64
C ASP A 114 6.03 -2.52 9.27
N LYS A 115 5.82 -1.24 8.91
CA LYS A 115 4.68 -0.42 9.36
C LYS A 115 3.42 -0.62 8.52
N ILE A 116 3.44 -1.51 7.52
CA ILE A 116 2.30 -1.75 6.63
C ILE A 116 1.04 -2.24 7.36
N ASN A 117 1.20 -2.83 8.55
CA ASN A 117 0.08 -3.20 9.42
C ASN A 117 -0.76 -2.00 9.88
N LEU A 118 -0.20 -0.79 9.91
CA LEU A 118 -0.91 0.42 10.32
C LEU A 118 -2.03 0.81 9.37
N LEU A 119 -1.99 0.31 8.12
CA LEU A 119 -3.09 0.46 7.16
C LEU A 119 -4.39 -0.19 7.63
N ASP A 120 -4.34 -1.20 8.50
CA ASP A 120 -5.53 -1.86 9.05
C ASP A 120 -6.08 -1.14 10.30
N THR A 121 -5.51 0.02 10.67
CA THR A 121 -5.87 0.75 11.90
C THR A 121 -6.41 2.15 11.63
N LEU A 122 -7.14 2.70 12.61
CA LEU A 122 -7.61 4.10 12.60
C LEU A 122 -6.49 5.11 12.90
N GLU A 123 -5.23 4.67 12.91
CA GLU A 123 -4.06 5.54 12.84
C GLU A 123 -3.72 5.94 11.40
N THR A 124 -4.48 5.45 10.41
CA THR A 124 -4.39 5.89 9.03
C THR A 124 -5.19 7.20 8.80
N THR A 125 -4.66 8.04 7.92
CA THR A 125 -5.30 9.25 7.39
C THR A 125 -5.22 9.23 5.87
N VAL A 126 -6.20 9.84 5.22
CA VAL A 126 -6.19 10.07 3.78
C VAL A 126 -5.71 11.50 3.52
N SER A 127 -4.90 11.70 2.50
CA SER A 127 -4.58 13.02 1.98
C SER A 127 -4.80 13.00 0.48
N ILE A 128 -5.38 14.08 -0.04
CA ILE A 128 -5.58 14.27 -1.47
C ILE A 128 -4.45 15.20 -1.92
N GLY A 129 -3.69 14.76 -2.91
CA GLY A 129 -2.53 15.47 -3.46
C GLY A 129 -2.23 14.88 -4.83
N ASN A 130 -1.45 15.61 -5.63
CA ASN A 130 -1.16 15.24 -7.02
C ASN A 130 0.34 14.97 -7.28
N ASN A 131 1.24 15.25 -6.34
CA ASN A 131 2.66 14.99 -6.52
C ASN A 131 3.41 14.89 -5.18
N MET A 132 4.33 13.94 -5.06
CA MET A 132 5.30 13.80 -3.95
C MET A 132 6.40 12.84 -4.38
N ALA A 133 7.65 13.15 -4.01
CA ALA A 133 8.81 12.31 -4.35
C ALA A 133 8.91 11.97 -5.86
N ARG A 134 8.54 12.93 -6.73
CA ARG A 134 8.48 12.80 -8.21
C ARG A 134 7.47 11.76 -8.71
N ILE A 135 6.51 11.37 -7.88
CA ILE A 135 5.44 10.43 -8.23
C ILE A 135 4.12 11.21 -8.31
N HIS A 136 3.45 11.12 -9.45
CA HIS A 136 2.06 11.57 -9.59
C HIS A 136 1.13 10.55 -8.93
N TYR A 137 0.10 11.03 -8.24
CA TYR A 137 -0.85 10.16 -7.54
C TYR A 137 -2.18 10.84 -7.29
N ASP A 138 -3.21 10.05 -7.02
CA ASP A 138 -4.53 10.56 -6.68
C ASP A 138 -4.71 10.72 -5.17
N ASN A 139 -4.25 9.72 -4.41
CA ASN A 139 -4.42 9.69 -2.96
C ASN A 139 -3.15 9.23 -2.22
N LEU A 140 -2.99 9.72 -1.00
CA LEU A 140 -1.97 9.28 -0.06
C LEU A 140 -2.64 8.70 1.18
N LEU A 141 -2.45 7.40 1.40
CA LEU A 141 -2.74 6.76 2.68
C LEU A 141 -1.52 6.89 3.58
N ARG A 142 -1.65 7.55 4.74
CA ARG A 142 -0.50 7.73 5.65
C ARG A 142 -0.85 7.56 7.11
N THR A 143 0.15 7.17 7.89
CA THR A 143 0.02 7.04 9.34
C THR A 143 -0.01 8.41 10.03
N LYS A 144 -0.69 8.53 11.17
CA LYS A 144 -0.78 9.77 11.96
C LYS A 144 0.60 10.31 12.33
N ALA A 145 1.50 9.42 12.72
CA ALA A 145 2.88 9.75 13.09
C ALA A 145 3.72 10.27 11.91
N ASN A 146 3.22 10.24 10.67
CA ASN A 146 3.98 10.56 9.46
C ASN A 146 5.30 9.79 9.44
N ILE A 147 5.21 8.46 9.49
CA ILE A 147 6.36 7.57 9.37
C ILE A 147 6.22 6.62 8.18
N LEU A 148 5.02 6.55 7.58
CA LEU A 148 4.72 5.73 6.42
C LEU A 148 3.64 6.40 5.59
N GLY A 149 3.89 6.50 4.29
CA GLY A 149 2.92 6.84 3.26
C GLY A 149 2.81 5.74 2.22
N ILE A 150 1.59 5.51 1.73
CA ILE A 150 1.32 4.69 0.56
C ILE A 150 0.64 5.58 -0.45
N VAL A 151 1.36 5.81 -1.53
CA VAL A 151 0.85 6.43 -2.73
C VAL A 151 -0.13 5.48 -3.36
N VAL A 152 -1.34 5.96 -3.59
CA VAL A 152 -2.44 5.21 -4.19
C VAL A 152 -2.78 5.87 -5.52
N ASP A 153 -2.76 5.06 -6.57
CA ASP A 153 -3.04 5.44 -7.94
C ASP A 153 -4.25 4.65 -8.46
N THR A 154 -4.88 5.14 -9.52
CA THR A 154 -6.11 4.56 -10.08
C THR A 154 -5.83 4.04 -11.48
N ASP A 155 -6.17 2.77 -11.74
CA ASP A 155 -6.04 2.23 -13.10
C ASP A 155 -7.19 2.68 -14.02
N ASP A 156 -7.08 2.37 -15.31
CA ASP A 156 -8.09 2.72 -16.33
C ASP A 156 -9.50 2.16 -16.03
N ASN A 157 -9.61 1.16 -15.15
CA ASN A 157 -10.87 0.57 -14.71
C ASN A 157 -11.41 1.22 -13.42
N GLY A 158 -10.77 2.26 -12.90
CA GLY A 158 -11.16 2.94 -11.67
C GLY A 158 -10.75 2.20 -10.39
N ILE A 159 -9.84 1.22 -10.47
CA ILE A 159 -9.39 0.45 -9.30
C ILE A 159 -8.22 1.17 -8.64
N ASN A 160 -8.38 1.57 -7.38
CA ASN A 160 -7.26 2.16 -6.64
C ASN A 160 -6.29 1.07 -6.14
N PHE A 161 -5.00 1.23 -6.40
CA PHE A 161 -3.94 0.30 -6.01
C PHE A 161 -2.73 1.03 -5.42
N PRO A 162 -1.93 0.38 -4.57
CA PRO A 162 -0.72 1.00 -4.04
C PRO A 162 0.35 1.07 -5.14
N LEU A 163 0.77 2.29 -5.48
CA LEU A 163 1.83 2.55 -6.44
C LEU A 163 3.21 2.51 -5.76
N SER A 164 3.33 3.13 -4.59
CA SER A 164 4.62 3.31 -3.93
C SER A 164 4.48 3.42 -2.42
N LEU A 165 5.35 2.73 -1.69
CA LEU A 165 5.62 2.97 -0.28
C LEU A 165 6.58 4.16 -0.14
N LEU A 166 6.35 5.04 0.83
CA LEU A 166 7.18 6.21 1.11
C LEU A 166 7.51 6.28 2.60
N ASN A 167 8.79 6.49 2.89
CA ASN A 167 9.21 7.02 4.19
C ASN A 167 8.97 8.53 4.14
N ILE A 168 7.92 8.98 4.83
CA ILE A 168 7.51 10.38 4.85
C ILE A 168 7.83 10.95 6.23
N SER A 169 8.10 12.25 6.30
CA SER A 169 8.26 13.00 7.54
C SER A 169 7.22 14.12 7.63
N ALA A 170 7.15 14.81 8.78
CA ALA A 170 6.23 15.94 8.94
C ALA A 170 6.55 17.10 7.98
N THR A 171 7.82 17.33 7.67
CA THR A 171 8.28 18.41 6.77
C THR A 171 7.85 18.18 5.32
N ASP A 172 7.81 16.91 4.89
CA ASP A 172 7.43 16.54 3.51
C ASP A 172 5.95 16.86 3.18
N LEU A 173 5.13 17.13 4.19
CA LEU A 173 3.67 17.09 4.07
C LEU A 173 2.97 18.37 4.56
N HIS A 174 3.73 19.43 4.84
CA HIS A 174 3.23 20.65 5.48
C HIS A 174 2.05 21.31 4.73
N THR A 175 1.95 21.12 3.41
CA THR A 175 0.87 21.65 2.57
C THR A 175 -0.31 20.70 2.36
N LEU A 176 -0.15 19.40 2.68
CA LEU A 176 -1.16 18.39 2.38
C LEU A 176 -2.21 18.28 3.48
N LYS A 177 -3.47 18.60 3.12
CA LYS A 177 -4.62 18.42 4.01
C LYS A 177 -4.77 16.96 4.41
N ARG A 178 -5.05 16.74 5.71
CA ARG A 178 -5.24 15.41 6.30
C ARG A 178 -6.70 15.19 6.60
N PHE A 179 -7.24 14.08 6.14
CA PHE A 179 -8.58 13.63 6.46
C PHE A 179 -8.50 12.40 7.37
N LYS A 180 -9.14 12.52 8.53
CA LYS A 180 -9.20 11.43 9.51
C LYS A 180 -10.02 10.28 8.95
N VAL A 181 -9.48 9.06 9.04
CA VAL A 181 -10.24 7.83 8.79
C VAL A 181 -11.07 7.50 10.03
N PHE A 182 -12.34 7.22 9.84
CA PHE A 182 -13.27 6.89 10.92
C PHE A 182 -13.65 5.41 10.95
N ALA A 183 -13.62 4.75 9.80
CA ALA A 183 -13.88 3.33 9.68
C ALA A 183 -13.11 2.75 8.49
N ILE A 184 -12.77 1.46 8.60
CA ILE A 184 -12.22 0.68 7.50
C ILE A 184 -13.17 -0.48 7.25
N LEU A 185 -13.68 -0.61 6.03
CA LEU A 185 -14.45 -1.77 5.60
C LEU A 185 -13.54 -2.74 4.85
N GLU A 186 -13.76 -4.02 5.06
CA GLU A 186 -13.11 -5.08 4.31
C GLU A 186 -14.19 -5.87 3.55
N GLU A 187 -14.02 -6.00 2.24
CA GLU A 187 -14.79 -6.90 1.40
C GLU A 187 -13.89 -8.02 0.88
N ASN A 188 -14.33 -9.27 1.03
CA ASN A 188 -13.69 -10.40 0.37
C ASN A 188 -14.09 -10.44 -1.11
N LYS A 189 -13.13 -10.45 -2.03
CA LYS A 189 -13.40 -10.36 -3.48
C LYS A 189 -14.10 -11.58 -4.07
N SER A 190 -13.95 -12.76 -3.47
CA SER A 190 -14.56 -14.00 -3.98
C SER A 190 -15.93 -14.26 -3.38
N THR A 191 -16.13 -13.97 -2.09
CA THR A 191 -17.41 -14.24 -1.41
C THR A 191 -18.32 -13.02 -1.32
N HIS A 192 -17.78 -11.83 -1.57
CA HIS A 192 -18.43 -10.53 -1.35
C HIS A 192 -18.88 -10.29 0.10
N VAL A 193 -18.40 -11.10 1.05
CA VAL A 193 -18.66 -10.89 2.46
C VAL A 193 -17.96 -9.60 2.89
N LYS A 194 -18.75 -8.67 3.41
CA LYS A 194 -18.29 -7.39 3.95
C LYS A 194 -18.26 -7.44 5.47
N ARG A 195 -17.25 -6.79 6.05
CA ARG A 195 -17.19 -6.54 7.50
C ARG A 195 -16.58 -5.17 7.77
N CYS A 196 -17.07 -4.53 8.81
CA CYS A 196 -16.37 -3.38 9.37
C CYS A 196 -15.20 -3.89 10.21
N LEU A 197 -14.00 -3.38 9.95
CA LEU A 197 -12.84 -3.55 10.82
C LEU A 197 -12.89 -2.46 11.91
N PRO A 198 -11.83 -1.72 12.31
CA PRO A 198 -12.02 -0.78 13.41
C PRO A 198 -12.92 0.38 12.98
N LYS A 199 -13.84 0.75 13.88
CA LYS A 199 -14.75 1.90 13.77
C LYS A 199 -14.52 2.82 14.96
N ASN A 200 -14.45 4.12 14.72
CA ASN A 200 -14.25 5.08 15.79
C ASN A 200 -15.50 5.14 16.69
N LYS A 201 -15.35 5.11 18.01
CA LYS A 201 -16.47 5.20 18.96
C LYS A 201 -17.22 6.54 18.84
N SER A 202 -16.56 7.60 18.40
CA SER A 202 -17.14 8.93 18.23
C SER A 202 -17.78 9.18 16.85
N CYS A 203 -18.23 8.13 16.15
CA CYS A 203 -18.88 8.29 14.84
C CYS A 203 -20.23 9.01 14.98
N THR A 204 -20.50 9.98 14.12
CA THR A 204 -21.80 10.66 14.06
C THR A 204 -22.87 9.72 13.50
N LYS A 205 -24.15 10.02 13.75
CA LYS A 205 -25.29 9.26 13.19
C LYS A 205 -25.20 9.13 11.65
N LYS A 206 -24.97 10.24 10.96
CA LYS A 206 -24.78 10.28 9.49
C LYS A 206 -23.67 9.34 9.00
N LEU A 207 -22.57 9.24 9.75
CA LEU A 207 -21.45 8.38 9.39
C LEU A 207 -21.78 6.90 9.65
N ASN A 208 -22.50 6.59 10.71
CA ASN A 208 -23.01 5.25 10.97
C ASN A 208 -23.94 4.80 9.84
N GLU A 209 -24.91 5.63 9.46
CA GLU A 209 -25.83 5.35 8.35
C GLU A 209 -25.09 5.10 7.03
N TYR A 210 -24.06 5.90 6.72
CA TYR A 210 -23.23 5.68 5.53
C TYR A 210 -22.46 4.35 5.57
N ILE A 211 -21.89 4.00 6.73
CA ILE A 211 -21.21 2.72 6.92
C ILE A 211 -22.19 1.55 6.73
N ASP A 212 -23.37 1.64 7.34
CA ASP A 212 -24.39 0.58 7.28
C ASP A 212 -24.91 0.42 5.85
N GLN A 213 -25.10 1.52 5.11
CA GLN A 213 -25.42 1.48 3.68
C GLN A 213 -24.36 0.70 2.90
N LEU A 214 -23.06 1.00 3.09
CA LEU A 214 -21.98 0.31 2.37
C LEU A 214 -21.89 -1.18 2.70
N LEU A 215 -22.20 -1.57 3.94
CA LEU A 215 -22.27 -2.97 4.38
C LEU A 215 -23.46 -3.69 3.76
N ASN A 216 -24.60 -3.00 3.61
CA ASN A 216 -25.88 -3.59 3.20
C ASN A 216 -26.21 -3.44 1.71
N VAL A 217 -25.37 -2.80 0.88
CA VAL A 217 -25.64 -2.65 -0.56
C VAL A 217 -25.88 -4.02 -1.21
N PRO A 218 -27.11 -4.29 -1.72
CA PRO A 218 -27.43 -5.52 -2.45
C PRO A 218 -26.62 -5.62 -3.73
N LYS A 219 -26.38 -6.84 -4.22
CA LYS A 219 -25.52 -7.07 -5.39
C LYS A 219 -26.18 -6.50 -6.65
N LYS A 220 -25.38 -5.85 -7.51
CA LYS A 220 -25.74 -5.68 -8.93
C LYS A 220 -25.74 -7.07 -9.56
N GLY A 221 -26.93 -7.67 -9.66
CA GLY A 221 -27.14 -9.05 -10.10
C GLY A 221 -28.43 -9.70 -9.60
N ASP A 222 -29.13 -9.07 -8.65
CA ASP A 222 -30.45 -9.52 -8.17
C ASP A 222 -31.60 -8.73 -8.84
N CYS A 223 -31.62 -8.67 -10.17
CA CYS A 223 -32.77 -8.26 -10.99
C CYS A 223 -32.90 -9.20 -12.19
#